data_AF-S9V5K0-F1
#
_entry.id   AF-S9V5K0-F1
#
_cell.length_a   1.000
_cell.length_b   1.000
_cell.length_c   1.000
_cell.angle_alpha   90.00
_cell.angle_beta   90.00
_cell.angle_gamma   90.00
#
_symmetry.space_group_name_H-M   'P 1'
#
loop_
_entity.id
_entity.type
_entity.pdbx_description
1 polymer ?
#
loop_
_entity_poly.entity_id
_entity_poly.type
_entity_poly.pdbx_seq_one_letter_code
_entity_poly.pdbx_strand_id
1 'polypeptide(L)'
;MPIAALIEGRGLCIHGGLSPEVRAVDQIRLLNRRQEIPNEGPFSDLVWSDPDTVDGWVISQRGAGYLFGAKVTREFVYRNNLNLITRAHQLVQEGFKYHFKEEYLCTVWSAPNYCYRCSNLASVLRIYDDESREFVVFKEVERQIPEEDAPKSQEPYFL
;
A
#
# COMPACT_ATOMS: atom_id res chain seq x y z
N MET A 1 -4.02 14.14 -7.86
CA MET A 1 -3.29 13.67 -6.67
C MET A 1 -1.82 13.40 -7.01
N PRO A 2 -0.83 13.53 -6.09
CA PRO A 2 0.51 12.95 -6.27
C PRO A 2 0.45 11.42 -6.32
N ILE A 3 1.45 10.77 -6.91
CA ILE A 3 1.55 9.29 -7.01
C ILE A 3 2.27 8.70 -5.80
N ALA A 4 3.32 9.37 -5.33
CA ALA A 4 4.18 8.93 -4.25
C ALA A 4 4.63 10.12 -3.39
N ALA A 5 5.09 9.82 -2.18
CA ALA A 5 5.79 10.77 -1.31
C ALA A 5 7.12 10.19 -0.84
N LEU A 6 8.10 11.05 -0.58
CA LEU A 6 9.40 10.66 -0.04
C LEU A 6 9.60 11.39 1.29
N ILE A 7 9.78 10.64 2.37
CA ILE A 7 9.94 11.11 3.74
C ILE A 7 11.44 11.12 4.06
N GLU A 8 11.98 12.28 4.43
CA GLU A 8 13.40 12.47 4.81
C GLU A 8 14.41 11.86 3.81
N GLY A 9 14.02 11.76 2.53
CA GLY A 9 14.85 11.14 1.49
C GLY A 9 15.02 9.61 1.58
N ARG A 10 14.48 8.96 2.62
CA ARG A 10 14.72 7.53 2.91
C ARG A 10 13.47 6.65 2.99
N GLY A 11 12.29 7.23 3.24
CA GLY A 11 11.02 6.50 3.28
C GLY A 11 10.15 6.78 2.06
N LEU A 12 9.80 5.76 1.26
CA LEU A 12 8.90 5.92 0.10
C LEU A 12 7.46 5.53 0.47
N CYS A 13 6.50 6.42 0.20
CA CYS A 13 5.07 6.14 0.34
C CYS A 13 4.41 6.01 -1.03
N ILE A 14 3.74 4.89 -1.29
CA ILE A 14 2.99 4.60 -2.52
C ILE A 14 1.70 3.84 -2.17
N HIS A 15 0.61 4.00 -2.92
CA HIS A 15 -0.64 3.33 -2.56
C HIS A 15 -0.58 1.82 -2.76
N GLY A 16 -0.27 1.40 -4.00
CA GLY A 16 -0.17 0.01 -4.42
C GLY A 16 1.19 -0.55 -4.08
N GLY A 17 2.11 -0.56 -5.04
CA GLY A 17 3.37 -1.26 -4.87
C GLY A 17 4.38 -0.89 -5.93
N LEU A 18 5.41 -1.71 -6.09
CA LEU A 18 6.47 -1.44 -7.05
C LEU A 18 6.01 -1.76 -8.49
N SER A 19 6.74 -1.21 -9.47
CA SER A 19 6.56 -1.51 -10.91
C SER A 19 7.85 -2.09 -11.50
N PRO A 20 7.79 -3.08 -12.40
CA PRO A 20 8.97 -3.56 -13.13
C PRO A 20 9.61 -2.49 -14.02
N GLU A 21 8.84 -1.46 -14.40
CA GLU A 21 9.29 -0.34 -15.25
C GLU A 21 9.86 0.83 -14.44
N VAL A 22 9.66 0.84 -13.12
CA VAL A 22 10.16 1.88 -12.20
C VAL A 22 11.24 1.27 -11.31
N ARG A 23 12.51 1.55 -11.65
CA ARG A 23 13.69 1.12 -10.90
C ARG A 23 14.23 2.19 -9.96
N ALA A 24 13.96 3.47 -10.24
CA ALA A 24 14.40 4.60 -9.44
C ALA A 24 13.24 5.51 -9.04
N VAL A 25 13.27 6.05 -7.82
CA VAL A 25 12.25 6.97 -7.28
C VAL A 25 12.07 8.18 -8.19
N ASP A 26 13.14 8.69 -8.79
CA ASP A 26 13.06 9.84 -9.70
C ASP A 26 12.29 9.55 -10.99
N GLN A 27 12.19 8.29 -11.42
CA GLN A 27 11.35 7.95 -12.59
C GLN A 27 9.86 8.21 -12.32
N ILE A 28 9.41 8.12 -11.06
CA ILE A 28 8.03 8.43 -10.67
C ILE A 28 7.69 9.90 -10.98
N ARG A 29 8.67 10.81 -10.86
CA ARG A 29 8.49 12.25 -11.14
C ARG A 29 8.21 12.54 -12.61
N LEU A 30 8.63 11.64 -13.51
CA LEU A 30 8.49 11.77 -14.95
C LEU A 30 7.13 11.28 -15.46
N LEU A 31 6.36 10.57 -14.63
CA LEU A 31 5.06 10.04 -15.02
C LEU A 31 4.04 11.16 -15.21
N ASN A 32 3.31 11.13 -16.34
CA ASN A 32 2.18 12.01 -16.54
C ASN A 32 1.02 11.56 -15.63
N ARG A 33 0.84 12.23 -14.50
CA ARG A 33 -0.25 11.94 -13.54
C ARG A 33 -1.55 12.70 -13.81
N ARG A 34 -1.58 13.57 -14.84
CA ARG A 34 -2.78 14.38 -15.19
C ARG A 34 -3.64 13.63 -16.20
N GLN A 35 -4.02 12.42 -15.83
CA GLN A 35 -4.85 11.51 -16.62
C GLN A 35 -5.55 10.54 -15.66
N GLU A 36 -6.58 9.86 -16.16
CA GLU A 36 -7.10 8.66 -15.50
C GLU A 36 -6.00 7.60 -15.38
N ILE A 37 -6.10 6.75 -14.36
CA ILE A 37 -5.13 5.66 -14.19
C ILE A 37 -5.26 4.72 -15.40
N PRO A 38 -4.19 4.51 -16.19
CA PRO A 38 -4.22 3.60 -17.32
C PRO A 38 -4.46 2.15 -16.88
N ASN A 39 -4.89 1.29 -17.80
CA ASN A 39 -5.06 -0.13 -17.51
C ASN A 39 -3.72 -0.84 -17.21
N GLU A 40 -2.63 -0.36 -17.82
CA GLU A 40 -1.29 -0.96 -17.71
C GLU A 40 -0.19 0.10 -17.62
N GLY A 41 1.02 -0.34 -17.29
CA GLY A 41 2.22 0.50 -17.22
C GLY A 41 2.47 1.09 -15.83
N PRO A 42 3.54 1.90 -15.69
CA PRO A 42 4.13 2.23 -14.40
C PRO A 42 3.19 3.03 -13.48
N PHE A 43 2.29 3.86 -14.03
CA PHE A 43 1.32 4.56 -13.20
C PHE A 43 0.25 3.60 -12.64
N SER A 44 -0.21 2.63 -13.43
CA SER A 44 -1.14 1.59 -12.99
C SER A 44 -0.49 0.73 -11.90
N ASP A 45 0.72 0.24 -12.15
CA ASP A 45 1.46 -0.62 -11.23
C ASP A 45 1.69 0.02 -9.85
N LEU A 46 2.07 1.30 -9.81
CA LEU A 46 2.30 2.03 -8.54
C LEU A 46 1.02 2.14 -7.69
N VAL A 47 -0.15 1.99 -8.31
CA VAL A 47 -1.46 2.04 -7.62
C VAL A 47 -2.00 0.63 -7.34
N TRP A 48 -1.70 -0.38 -8.16
CA TRP A 48 -2.35 -1.70 -8.11
C TRP A 48 -1.46 -2.88 -7.72
N SER A 49 -0.13 -2.73 -7.73
CA SER A 49 0.78 -3.83 -7.39
C SER A 49 0.76 -4.20 -5.91
N ASP A 50 1.03 -5.47 -5.61
CA ASP A 50 0.95 -6.07 -4.28
C ASP A 50 2.20 -6.89 -3.92
N PRO A 51 2.70 -6.82 -2.67
CA PRO A 51 3.73 -7.73 -2.22
C PRO A 51 3.18 -9.16 -2.00
N ASP A 52 3.96 -10.16 -2.36
CA ASP A 52 3.63 -11.57 -2.16
C ASP A 52 4.89 -12.46 -2.02
N THR A 53 4.74 -13.75 -1.71
CA THR A 53 5.85 -14.71 -1.52
C THR A 53 6.51 -15.17 -2.82
N VAL A 54 6.28 -14.48 -3.93
CA VAL A 54 6.90 -14.77 -5.23
C VAL A 54 8.38 -14.35 -5.23
N ASP A 55 9.22 -15.00 -6.05
CA ASP A 55 10.66 -14.68 -6.09
C ASP A 55 10.99 -13.40 -6.88
N GLY A 56 10.08 -12.93 -7.72
CA GLY A 56 10.29 -11.84 -8.65
C GLY A 56 9.00 -11.06 -8.90
N TRP A 57 8.58 -11.02 -10.16
CA TRP A 57 7.34 -10.40 -10.60
C TRP A 57 6.38 -11.46 -11.15
N VAL A 58 5.11 -11.37 -10.78
CA VAL A 58 4.03 -12.17 -11.35
C VAL A 58 2.86 -11.24 -11.67
N ILE A 59 2.14 -11.49 -12.77
CA ILE A 59 0.96 -10.67 -13.12
C ILE A 59 -0.09 -10.80 -12.01
N SER A 60 -0.66 -9.68 -11.57
CA SER A 60 -1.68 -9.66 -10.53
C SER A 60 -2.96 -10.35 -11.00
N GLN A 61 -3.54 -11.18 -10.13
CA GLN A 61 -4.85 -11.80 -10.36
C GLN A 61 -6.00 -10.78 -10.24
N ARG A 62 -5.73 -9.56 -9.74
CA ARG A 62 -6.71 -8.46 -9.68
C ARG A 62 -7.03 -7.85 -11.04
N GLY A 63 -6.28 -8.21 -12.09
CA GLY A 63 -6.45 -7.67 -13.44
C GLY A 63 -5.67 -6.39 -13.74
N ALA A 64 -4.93 -5.85 -12.77
CA ALA A 64 -4.01 -4.72 -12.95
C ALA A 64 -2.82 -4.82 -11.98
N GLY A 65 -1.65 -4.33 -12.41
CA GLY A 65 -0.41 -4.38 -11.64
C GLY A 65 0.23 -5.76 -11.53
N TYR A 66 1.19 -5.88 -10.60
CA TYR A 66 1.99 -7.08 -10.40
C TYR A 66 2.03 -7.51 -8.93
N LEU A 67 2.18 -8.80 -8.70
CA LEU A 67 2.71 -9.34 -7.45
C LEU A 67 4.23 -9.22 -7.47
N PHE A 68 4.83 -8.79 -6.35
CA PHE A 68 6.28 -8.65 -6.24
C PHE A 68 6.88 -9.21 -4.94
N GLY A 69 8.07 -9.76 -5.07
CA GLY A 69 8.76 -10.48 -4.01
C GLY A 69 9.69 -9.67 -3.11
N ALA A 70 10.25 -10.37 -2.11
CA ALA A 70 11.29 -9.86 -1.23
C ALA A 70 12.53 -9.39 -2.01
N LYS A 71 12.92 -10.13 -3.07
CA LYS A 71 14.09 -9.80 -3.89
C LYS A 71 13.92 -8.46 -4.60
N VAL A 72 12.75 -8.24 -5.21
CA VAL A 72 12.39 -6.98 -5.88
C VAL A 72 12.44 -5.82 -4.89
N THR A 73 11.85 -6.02 -3.71
CA THR A 73 11.83 -5.02 -2.64
C THR A 73 13.24 -4.64 -2.20
N ARG A 74 14.10 -5.63 -1.91
CA ARG A 74 15.50 -5.39 -1.52
C ARG A 74 16.28 -4.63 -2.59
N GLU A 75 16.16 -5.02 -3.85
CA GLU A 75 16.87 -4.34 -4.95
C GLU A 75 16.43 -2.87 -5.06
N PHE A 76 15.12 -2.62 -5.01
CA PHE A 76 14.59 -1.26 -5.12
C PHE A 76 15.03 -0.38 -3.95
N VAL A 77 14.94 -0.90 -2.72
CA VAL A 77 15.37 -0.20 -1.50
C VAL A 77 16.87 0.13 -1.55
N TYR A 78 17.71 -0.86 -1.90
CA TYR A 78 19.15 -0.68 -2.02
C TYR A 78 19.51 0.36 -3.09
N ARG A 79 18.95 0.24 -4.30
CA ARG A 79 19.25 1.14 -5.42
C ARG A 79 18.89 2.60 -5.11
N ASN A 80 17.81 2.81 -4.35
CA ASN A 80 17.29 4.14 -4.06
C ASN A 80 17.72 4.69 -2.70
N ASN A 81 18.62 4.00 -1.99
CA ASN A 81 19.07 4.36 -0.65
C ASN A 81 17.92 4.59 0.34
N LEU A 82 16.89 3.74 0.25
CA LEU A 82 15.72 3.78 1.12
C LEU A 82 15.94 2.89 2.36
N ASN A 83 15.15 3.12 3.40
CA ASN A 83 15.07 2.26 4.59
C ASN A 83 13.65 1.75 4.86
N LEU A 84 12.66 2.23 4.10
CA LEU A 84 11.26 1.87 4.23
C LEU A 84 10.48 2.17 2.95
N ILE A 85 9.56 1.29 2.61
CA ILE A 85 8.47 1.51 1.69
C ILE A 85 7.17 1.31 2.48
N THR A 86 6.31 2.32 2.52
CA THR A 86 5.00 2.23 3.14
C THR A 86 3.94 2.18 2.06
N ARG A 87 3.01 1.24 2.18
CA ARG A 87 1.91 1.08 1.25
C ARG A 87 0.57 0.85 1.93
N ALA A 88 -0.52 0.81 1.16
CA ALA A 88 -1.86 0.52 1.65
C ALA A 88 -2.48 -0.63 0.84
N HIS A 89 -3.63 -0.39 0.21
CA HIS A 89 -4.29 -1.18 -0.84
C HIS A 89 -4.74 -2.62 -0.50
N GLN A 90 -3.94 -3.44 0.20
CA GLN A 90 -4.38 -4.72 0.75
C GLN A 90 -4.95 -4.58 2.16
N LEU A 91 -6.11 -5.19 2.39
CA LEU A 91 -6.66 -5.37 3.72
C LEU A 91 -5.71 -6.24 4.57
N VAL A 92 -5.41 -5.77 5.77
CA VAL A 92 -4.63 -6.51 6.78
C VAL A 92 -5.40 -6.51 8.10
N GLN A 93 -5.55 -7.68 8.71
CA GLN A 93 -6.45 -7.86 9.85
C GLN A 93 -6.04 -7.04 11.08
N GLU A 94 -4.73 -6.93 11.34
CA GLU A 94 -4.20 -6.16 12.47
C GLU A 94 -4.06 -4.66 12.17
N GLY A 95 -4.58 -4.18 11.04
CA GLY A 95 -4.46 -2.79 10.60
C GLY A 95 -3.09 -2.40 10.04
N PHE A 96 -2.06 -3.23 10.25
CA PHE A 96 -0.77 -3.12 9.57
C PHE A 96 -0.12 -4.49 9.35
N LYS A 97 0.91 -4.55 8.51
CA LYS A 97 1.75 -5.73 8.31
C LYS A 97 3.12 -5.34 7.78
N TYR A 98 4.19 -5.79 8.42
CA TYR A 98 5.49 -5.85 7.77
C TYR A 98 5.55 -7.03 6.80
N HIS A 99 6.13 -6.80 5.63
CA HIS A 99 6.36 -7.82 4.63
C HIS A 99 7.82 -8.23 4.59
N PHE A 100 8.03 -9.51 4.33
CA PHE A 100 9.36 -10.14 4.23
C PHE A 100 10.15 -10.07 5.55
N LYS A 101 11.32 -10.70 5.59
CA LYS A 101 12.13 -10.81 6.82
C LYS A 101 12.83 -9.50 7.18
N GLU A 102 13.13 -8.69 6.17
CA GLU A 102 13.90 -7.46 6.29
C GLU A 102 13.05 -6.25 6.71
N GLU A 103 11.72 -6.37 6.67
CA GLU A 103 10.77 -5.33 7.09
C GLU A 103 10.95 -3.98 6.38
N TYR A 104 11.58 -3.97 5.20
CA TYR A 104 11.71 -2.77 4.38
C TYR A 104 10.40 -2.33 3.73
N LEU A 105 9.35 -3.15 3.80
CA LEU A 105 8.03 -2.85 3.24
C LEU A 105 6.96 -3.10 4.30
N CYS A 106 6.03 -2.16 4.47
CA CYS A 106 4.86 -2.37 5.30
C CYS A 106 3.57 -1.94 4.61
N THR A 107 2.49 -2.66 4.91
CA THR A 107 1.12 -2.24 4.61
C THR A 107 0.51 -1.58 5.84
N VAL A 108 -0.12 -0.42 5.63
CA VAL A 108 -0.92 0.32 6.61
C VAL A 108 -2.36 0.36 6.11
N TRP A 109 -3.30 -0.01 6.95
CA TRP A 109 -4.73 0.00 6.65
C TRP A 109 -5.47 0.80 7.71
N SER A 110 -6.20 1.84 7.30
CA SER A 110 -6.78 2.82 8.24
C SER A 110 -8.33 2.78 8.31
N ALA A 111 -8.97 1.78 7.71
CA ALA A 111 -10.43 1.61 7.75
C ALA A 111 -10.81 0.39 8.61
N PRO A 112 -11.14 0.59 9.90
CA PRO A 112 -11.48 -0.51 10.79
C PRO A 112 -12.86 -1.07 10.43
N ASN A 113 -13.05 -2.37 10.72
CA ASN A 113 -14.23 -3.13 10.33
C ASN A 113 -14.65 -2.81 8.88
N TYR A 114 -13.72 -3.02 7.95
CA TYR A 114 -13.87 -2.62 6.56
C TYR A 114 -15.19 -3.16 6.02
N CYS A 115 -15.97 -2.23 5.46
CA CYS A 115 -17.28 -2.49 4.87
C CYS A 115 -18.29 -3.16 5.82
N TYR A 116 -18.09 -2.99 7.13
CA TYR A 116 -18.91 -3.56 8.22
C TYR A 116 -18.94 -5.09 8.25
N ARG A 117 -17.92 -5.75 7.67
CA ARG A 117 -17.90 -7.22 7.51
C ARG A 117 -16.56 -7.86 7.89
N CYS A 118 -15.47 -7.13 7.77
CA CYS A 118 -14.14 -7.71 7.88
C CYS A 118 -13.64 -7.81 9.33
N SER A 119 -14.22 -7.04 10.26
CA SER A 119 -13.83 -6.99 11.68
C SER A 119 -12.33 -6.72 11.92
N ASN A 120 -11.64 -6.17 10.92
CA ASN A 120 -10.23 -5.83 11.00
C ASN A 120 -10.00 -4.60 11.87
N LEU A 121 -8.82 -4.54 12.49
CA LEU A 121 -8.30 -3.31 13.08
C LEU A 121 -7.85 -2.34 12.00
N ALA A 122 -7.57 -1.11 12.42
CA ALA A 122 -6.93 -0.10 11.60
C ALA A 122 -5.69 0.45 12.30
N SER A 123 -4.79 1.06 11.53
CA SER A 123 -3.62 1.71 12.08
C SER A 123 -3.24 2.98 11.33
N VAL A 124 -2.42 3.79 11.98
CA VAL A 124 -1.60 4.84 11.38
C VAL A 124 -0.15 4.56 11.74
N LEU A 125 0.77 4.74 10.79
CA LEU A 125 2.20 4.69 11.03
C LEU A 125 2.72 6.09 11.37
N ARG A 126 3.30 6.23 12.57
CA ARG A 126 4.09 7.40 12.97
C ARG A 126 5.56 7.12 12.71
N ILE A 127 6.23 8.10 12.11
CA ILE A 127 7.68 8.11 11.90
C ILE A 127 8.22 9.32 12.64
N TYR A 128 9.16 9.09 13.53
CA TYR A 128 9.80 10.12 14.35
C TYR A 128 11.09 10.64 13.68
N ASP A 129 11.62 11.75 14.18
CA ASP A 129 12.84 12.40 13.63
C ASP A 129 14.09 11.51 13.71
N ASP A 130 14.13 10.59 14.69
CA ASP A 130 15.18 9.57 14.83
C ASP A 130 14.96 8.32 13.95
N GLU A 131 13.98 8.40 13.06
CA GLU A 131 13.48 7.34 12.17
C GLU A 131 12.85 6.12 12.87
N SER A 132 12.63 6.21 14.18
CA SER A 132 11.84 5.21 14.88
C SER A 132 10.40 5.23 14.38
N ARG A 133 9.73 4.08 14.49
CA ARG A 133 8.45 3.78 13.83
C ARG A 133 7.49 3.22 14.86
N GLU A 134 6.27 3.76 14.88
CA GLU A 134 5.20 3.29 15.75
C GLU A 134 3.91 3.11 14.96
N PHE A 135 3.34 1.92 15.02
CA PHE A 135 1.97 1.68 14.55
C PHE A 135 0.99 1.97 15.67
N VAL A 136 0.17 3.00 15.48
CA VAL A 136 -0.94 3.31 16.39
C VAL A 136 -2.18 2.58 15.88
N VAL A 137 -2.58 1.53 16.57
CA VAL A 137 -3.70 0.65 16.20
C VAL A 137 -4.98 1.12 16.88
N PHE A 138 -6.10 1.10 16.14
CA PHE A 138 -7.41 1.51 16.62
C PHE A 138 -8.52 0.63 16.02
N LYS A 139 -9.70 0.67 16.67
CA LYS A 139 -10.91 -0.06 16.28
C LYS A 139 -11.97 0.90 15.77
N GLU A 140 -13.01 0.35 15.16
CA GLU A 140 -14.23 1.07 14.84
C GLU A 140 -14.88 1.65 16.10
N VAL A 141 -15.57 2.76 15.93
CA VAL A 141 -16.40 3.37 16.98
C VAL A 141 -17.84 2.88 16.84
N GLU A 142 -18.63 3.04 17.90
CA GLU A 142 -20.06 2.76 17.84
C GLU A 142 -20.73 3.53 16.70
N ARG A 143 -21.62 2.84 15.99
CA ARG A 143 -22.30 3.38 14.83
C ARG A 143 -23.17 4.55 15.26
N GLN A 144 -22.94 5.72 14.67
CA GLN A 144 -23.68 6.94 14.98
C GLN A 144 -25.04 7.04 14.27
N ILE A 145 -25.29 6.17 13.28
CA ILE A 145 -26.51 6.14 12.47
C ILE A 145 -27.27 4.84 12.77
N PRO A 146 -28.60 4.87 13.00
CA PRO A 146 -29.41 3.68 13.17
C PRO A 146 -29.24 2.70 11.99
N GLU A 147 -29.32 1.40 12.29
CA GLU A 147 -29.12 0.34 11.29
C GLU A 147 -30.16 0.39 10.16
N GLU A 148 -31.33 0.95 10.44
CA GLU A 148 -32.44 1.16 9.50
C GLU A 148 -32.11 2.15 8.38
N ASP A 149 -31.26 3.14 8.70
CA ASP A 149 -30.82 4.21 7.79
C ASP A 149 -29.48 3.87 7.11
N ALA A 150 -28.94 2.67 7.37
CA ALA A 150 -27.69 2.22 6.77
C ALA A 150 -27.85 1.99 5.26
N PRO A 151 -26.93 2.51 4.41
CA PRO A 151 -26.92 2.17 3.00
C PRO A 151 -26.72 0.67 2.81
N LYS A 152 -27.73 0.00 2.23
CA LYS A 152 -27.74 -1.44 1.93
C LYS A 152 -26.99 -1.72 0.61
N SER A 153 -25.69 -1.45 0.54
CA SER A 153 -24.92 -1.77 -0.68
C SER A 153 -24.15 -3.10 -0.55
N GLN A 154 -24.64 -4.12 -1.26
CA GLN A 154 -23.85 -5.30 -1.66
C GLN A 154 -23.03 -4.95 -2.91
N GLU A 155 -22.02 -4.09 -2.75
CA GLU A 155 -21.01 -3.95 -3.81
C GLU A 155 -20.07 -5.18 -3.76
N PRO A 156 -19.74 -5.81 -4.89
CA PRO A 156 -18.72 -6.85 -4.95
C PRO A 156 -17.33 -6.25 -4.68
N TYR A 157 -16.58 -6.82 -3.74
CA TYR A 157 -15.28 -6.29 -3.32
C TYR A 157 -14.11 -6.95 -4.04
N PHE A 158 -13.12 -6.13 -4.41
CA PHE A 158 -11.79 -6.58 -4.77
C PHE A 158 -11.02 -6.91 -3.47
N LEU A 159 -11.06 -8.18 -3.04
CA LEU A 159 -10.18 -8.73 -2.01
C LEU A 159 -8.87 -9.20 -2.61
#